data_AF-A0AAN7AXG6-F1
#
_entry.id   AF-A0AAN7AXG6-F1
#
_cell.length_a   1.000
_cell.length_b   1.000
_cell.length_c   1.000
_cell.angle_alpha   90.00
_cell.angle_beta   90.00
_cell.angle_gamma   90.00
#
_symmetry.space_group_name_H-M   'P 1'
#
loop_
_entity.id
_entity.type
_entity.pdbx_description
1 polymer ?
#
loop_
_entity_poly.entity_id
_entity_poly.type
_entity_poly.pdbx_seq_one_letter_code
_entity_poly.pdbx_strand_id
1 'polypeptide(L)'
;MLPNFTYLASVLAFSGLAYGVPSPTQVGISADPTPDDFKDYACDSPGAKWAEISNIKKGAEYLYTRSDKARISKGPDHCDRVSCSWNSAIFLCNEDTVAKVLEWKQLGDATELLLVKCGDNGVVKGQVNFNDKWNIVVKNDVC
;
A
#
# COMPACT_ATOMS: atom_id res chain seq x y z
N MET A 1 -70.09 1.19 1.16
CA MET A 1 -68.73 1.78 1.04
C MET A 1 -67.93 0.84 0.14
N LEU A 2 -67.44 1.36 -1.00
CA LEU A 2 -66.62 0.71 -2.04
C LEU A 2 -65.19 0.36 -1.54
N PRO A 3 -64.32 -0.37 -2.29
CA PRO A 3 -64.55 -1.39 -3.32
C PRO A 3 -63.57 -2.61 -3.31
N ASN A 4 -63.90 -3.55 -4.20
CA ASN A 4 -63.07 -4.55 -4.89
C ASN A 4 -61.66 -4.09 -5.29
N PHE A 5 -60.69 -5.03 -5.28
CA PHE A 5 -59.57 -5.04 -6.25
C PHE A 5 -59.22 -6.48 -6.69
N THR A 6 -59.62 -6.78 -7.92
CA THR A 6 -59.14 -7.91 -8.74
C THR A 6 -57.71 -7.65 -9.21
N TYR A 7 -56.79 -8.58 -8.95
CA TYR A 7 -55.43 -8.57 -9.46
C TYR A 7 -55.39 -9.15 -10.89
N LEU A 8 -55.12 -8.31 -11.88
CA LEU A 8 -54.69 -8.73 -13.22
C LEU A 8 -53.18 -8.55 -13.33
N ALA A 9 -52.49 -9.64 -13.66
CA ALA A 9 -51.07 -9.65 -13.97
C ALA A 9 -50.81 -8.89 -15.28
N SER A 10 -49.84 -7.97 -15.26
CA SER A 10 -49.23 -7.42 -16.47
C SER A 10 -47.74 -7.70 -16.42
N VAL A 11 -47.31 -8.61 -17.31
CA VAL A 11 -45.91 -8.87 -17.59
C VAL A 11 -45.43 -7.76 -18.50
N LEU A 12 -44.63 -6.83 -17.98
CA LEU A 12 -43.93 -5.86 -18.82
C LEU A 12 -42.54 -6.42 -19.13
N ALA A 13 -42.36 -6.76 -20.40
CA ALA A 13 -41.07 -7.02 -21.01
C ALA A 13 -40.28 -5.70 -21.02
N PHE A 14 -39.17 -5.66 -20.29
CA PHE A 14 -38.21 -4.56 -20.41
C PHE A 14 -37.17 -4.91 -21.47
N SER A 15 -37.43 -4.41 -22.68
CA SER A 15 -36.44 -4.17 -23.72
C SER A 15 -35.34 -3.26 -23.18
N GLY A 16 -34.09 -3.67 -23.41
CA GLY A 16 -32.92 -3.12 -22.75
C GLY A 16 -32.63 -1.65 -23.00
N LEU A 17 -32.01 -1.04 -22.00
CA LEU A 17 -30.94 -0.06 -22.15
C LEU A 17 -29.90 -0.40 -21.07
N ALA A 18 -28.73 -0.87 -21.50
CA ALA A 18 -27.57 -0.99 -20.63
C ALA A 18 -27.11 0.43 -20.29
N TYR A 19 -27.54 0.93 -19.12
CA TYR A 19 -26.92 2.13 -18.55
C TYR A 19 -25.52 1.74 -18.11
N GLY A 20 -24.52 2.15 -18.91
CA GLY A 20 -23.13 2.09 -18.51
C GLY A 20 -22.97 2.87 -17.22
N VAL A 21 -22.76 2.15 -16.12
CA VAL A 21 -22.39 2.73 -14.84
C VAL A 21 -21.05 3.45 -15.05
N PRO A 22 -20.94 4.76 -14.86
CA PRO A 22 -19.64 5.41 -14.85
C PRO A 22 -18.84 4.81 -13.70
N SER A 23 -17.72 4.17 -14.06
CA SER A 23 -16.75 3.62 -13.15
C SER A 23 -16.36 4.68 -12.10
N PRO A 24 -16.49 4.41 -10.79
CA PRO A 24 -16.01 5.34 -9.79
C PRO A 24 -14.50 5.48 -9.99
N THR A 25 -14.05 6.73 -10.02
CA THR A 25 -12.68 7.23 -10.10
C THR A 25 -11.67 6.19 -9.60
N GLN A 26 -10.77 5.77 -10.49
CA GLN A 26 -9.80 4.71 -10.21
C GLN A 26 -8.81 5.15 -9.12
N VAL A 27 -9.21 4.97 -7.87
CA VAL A 27 -8.28 4.67 -6.79
C VAL A 27 -7.61 3.37 -7.22
N GLY A 28 -6.31 3.41 -7.47
CA GLY A 28 -5.50 2.21 -7.64
C GLY A 28 -5.54 1.44 -6.34
N ILE A 29 -6.58 0.63 -6.17
CA ILE A 29 -6.65 -0.39 -5.13
C ILE A 29 -5.74 -1.49 -5.67
N SER A 30 -4.44 -1.42 -5.36
CA SER A 30 -3.60 -2.58 -5.58
C SER A 30 -4.17 -3.67 -4.68
N ALA A 31 -4.62 -4.76 -5.28
CA ALA A 31 -4.88 -5.98 -4.54
C ALA A 31 -3.61 -6.38 -3.77
N ASP A 32 -3.76 -7.30 -2.81
CA ASP A 32 -2.62 -7.91 -2.12
C ASP A 32 -1.53 -8.28 -3.16
N PRO A 33 -0.27 -7.86 -2.98
CA PRO A 33 0.75 -8.03 -3.98
C PRO A 33 1.08 -9.51 -3.94
N THR A 34 0.72 -10.22 -5.00
CA THR A 34 1.25 -11.56 -5.14
C THR A 34 2.77 -11.44 -5.25
N PRO A 35 3.54 -12.52 -5.01
CA PRO A 35 4.98 -12.54 -5.27
C PRO A 35 5.39 -11.99 -6.65
N ASP A 36 4.46 -11.90 -7.60
CA ASP A 36 4.63 -11.37 -8.96
C ASP A 36 4.70 -9.83 -9.03
N ASP A 37 4.29 -9.11 -7.98
CA ASP A 37 4.36 -7.63 -7.93
C ASP A 37 5.72 -7.11 -7.47
N PHE A 38 6.57 -7.98 -6.92
CA PHE A 38 7.93 -7.65 -6.55
C PHE A 38 8.78 -7.38 -7.80
N LYS A 39 9.49 -6.25 -7.82
CA LYS A 39 10.39 -5.89 -8.92
C LYS A 39 11.83 -6.23 -8.57
N ASP A 40 12.38 -5.55 -7.57
CA ASP A 40 13.76 -5.70 -7.13
C ASP A 40 13.95 -5.12 -5.72
N TYR A 41 15.18 -5.27 -5.19
CA TYR A 41 15.60 -4.63 -3.96
C TYR A 41 17.04 -4.13 -4.10
N ALA A 42 17.39 -3.09 -3.33
CA ALA A 42 18.74 -2.57 -3.25
C ALA A 42 19.12 -2.32 -1.78
N CYS A 43 20.22 -2.93 -1.34
CA CYS A 43 20.75 -2.74 0.02
C CYS A 43 21.60 -1.46 0.15
N ASP A 44 22.05 -0.91 -0.98
CA ASP A 44 22.76 0.34 -1.02
C ASP A 44 21.89 1.44 -1.62
N SER A 45 21.40 2.33 -0.77
CA SER A 45 20.84 3.61 -1.18
C SER A 45 21.91 4.68 -0.96
N PRO A 46 22.52 5.25 -2.03
CA PRO A 46 23.55 6.28 -1.90
C PRO A 46 23.10 7.45 -1.03
N GLY A 47 23.94 7.86 -0.08
CA GLY A 47 23.63 8.94 0.86
C GLY A 47 22.68 8.56 2.02
N ALA A 48 22.08 7.36 2.01
CA ALA A 48 21.31 6.86 3.14
C ALA A 48 22.25 6.42 4.28
N LYS A 49 21.89 6.82 5.50
CA LYS A 49 22.54 6.38 6.74
C LYS A 49 21.85 5.12 7.28
N TRP A 50 22.61 4.32 8.03
CA TRP A 50 22.18 3.06 8.62
C TRP A 50 21.19 3.24 9.77
N ALA A 51 20.09 2.50 9.75
CA ALA A 51 19.11 2.39 10.84
C ALA A 51 19.35 1.14 11.68
N GLU A 52 18.94 1.15 12.96
CA GLU A 52 19.08 -0.02 13.82
C GLU A 52 18.01 -1.07 13.51
N ILE A 53 18.42 -2.32 13.28
CA ILE A 53 17.52 -3.44 12.97
C ILE A 53 16.44 -3.63 14.04
N SER A 54 16.81 -3.51 15.31
CA SER A 54 15.88 -3.71 16.43
C SER A 54 14.71 -2.72 16.40
N ASN A 55 14.95 -1.48 15.97
CA ASN A 55 13.93 -0.43 15.85
C ASN A 55 13.13 -0.58 14.56
N ILE A 56 13.77 -0.92 13.44
CA ILE A 56 13.05 -1.21 12.19
C ILE A 56 12.15 -2.43 12.31
N LYS A 57 12.59 -3.49 13.02
CA LYS A 57 11.76 -4.67 13.28
C LYS A 57 10.50 -4.33 14.07
N LYS A 58 10.61 -3.55 15.15
CA LYS A 58 9.44 -3.02 15.87
C LYS A 58 8.55 -2.16 14.96
N GLY A 59 9.16 -1.41 14.05
CA GLY A 59 8.46 -0.66 13.03
C GLY A 59 7.63 -1.56 12.11
N ALA A 60 8.20 -2.66 11.60
CA ALA A 60 7.49 -3.65 10.80
C ALA A 60 6.34 -4.31 11.58
N GLU A 61 6.60 -4.72 12.82
CA GLU A 61 5.58 -5.27 13.72
C GLU A 61 4.42 -4.28 13.93
N TYR A 62 4.73 -2.99 14.12
CA TYR A 62 3.72 -1.94 14.22
C TYR A 62 2.84 -1.85 12.96
N LEU A 63 3.41 -1.97 11.76
CA LEU A 63 2.63 -1.94 10.51
C LEU A 63 1.60 -3.08 10.46
N TYR A 64 1.94 -4.29 10.92
CA TYR A 64 0.98 -5.40 10.97
C TYR A 64 -0.20 -5.18 11.93
N THR A 65 -0.07 -4.29 12.92
CA THR A 65 -1.16 -4.00 13.88
C THR A 65 -2.23 -3.07 13.32
N ARG A 66 -1.99 -2.46 12.17
CA ARG A 66 -2.88 -1.47 11.58
C ARG A 66 -4.06 -2.14 10.89
N SER A 67 -5.27 -1.73 11.25
CA SER A 67 -6.53 -2.29 10.70
C SER A 67 -7.11 -1.51 9.52
N ASP A 68 -6.63 -0.29 9.29
CA ASP A 68 -6.97 0.52 8.12
C ASP A 68 -6.05 0.19 6.93
N LYS A 69 -6.03 1.04 5.90
CA LYS A 69 -5.12 0.90 4.76
C LYS A 69 -4.12 2.04 4.73
N ALA A 70 -2.88 1.76 4.35
CA ALA A 70 -1.89 2.77 4.07
C ALA A 70 -2.34 3.59 2.85
N ARG A 71 -2.26 4.92 2.97
CA ARG A 71 -2.61 5.84 1.89
C ARG A 71 -1.41 6.73 1.63
N ILE A 72 -1.08 6.90 0.36
CA ILE A 72 -0.02 7.79 -0.07
C ILE A 72 -0.50 8.64 -1.23
N SER A 73 -0.20 9.93 -1.17
CA SER A 73 -0.56 10.88 -2.22
C SER A 73 0.14 10.52 -3.53
N LYS A 74 -0.34 11.11 -4.63
CA LYS A 74 0.34 10.97 -5.93
C LYS A 74 1.78 11.47 -5.86
N GLY A 75 2.66 10.78 -6.56
CA GLY A 75 4.02 11.22 -6.87
C GLY A 75 4.11 12.00 -8.19
N PRO A 76 5.29 11.99 -8.86
CA PRO A 76 6.48 11.20 -8.54
C PRO A 76 7.23 11.69 -7.29
N ASP A 77 8.02 10.79 -6.68
CA ASP A 77 8.95 11.05 -5.57
C ASP A 77 8.31 11.51 -4.24
N HIS A 78 7.01 11.24 -4.06
CA HIS A 78 6.37 11.50 -2.77
C HIS A 78 6.63 10.33 -1.82
N CYS A 79 7.18 10.62 -0.64
CA CYS A 79 7.46 9.64 0.40
C CYS A 79 6.84 10.09 1.73
N ASP A 80 6.09 9.20 2.37
CA ASP A 80 5.56 9.39 3.72
C ASP A 80 6.33 8.50 4.71
N ARG A 81 6.76 9.11 5.82
CA ARG A 81 7.35 8.37 6.93
C ARG A 81 6.24 7.64 7.69
N VAL A 82 6.17 6.32 7.53
CA VAL A 82 5.10 5.49 8.11
C VAL A 82 5.46 4.92 9.48
N SER A 83 6.74 4.90 9.83
CA SER A 83 7.24 4.53 11.15
C SER A 83 8.57 5.21 11.44
N CYS A 84 8.82 5.60 12.69
CA CYS A 84 10.08 6.15 13.15
C CYS A 84 10.29 5.83 14.63
N SER A 85 11.45 5.27 14.98
CA SER A 85 11.83 4.99 16.37
C SER A 85 13.35 5.08 16.50
N TRP A 86 13.85 5.86 17.48
CA TRP A 86 15.29 6.02 17.74
C TRP A 86 16.11 6.27 16.47
N ASN A 87 15.69 7.27 15.70
CA ASN A 87 16.25 7.65 14.40
C ASN A 87 16.27 6.54 13.32
N SER A 88 15.44 5.52 13.46
CA SER A 88 15.31 4.42 12.50
C SER A 88 13.92 4.49 11.89
N ALA A 89 13.85 4.71 10.57
CA ALA A 89 12.61 5.05 9.89
C ALA A 89 12.30 4.12 8.72
N ILE A 90 11.00 3.91 8.52
CA ILE A 90 10.41 3.22 7.37
C ILE A 90 9.60 4.27 6.59
N PHE A 91 9.85 4.34 5.29
CA PHE A 91 9.14 5.23 4.38
C PHE A 91 8.38 4.41 3.34
N LEU A 92 7.12 4.76 3.11
CA LEU A 92 6.38 4.37 1.92
C LEU A 92 6.58 5.47 0.89
N CYS A 93 6.99 5.13 -0.34
CA CYS A 93 7.08 6.09 -1.43
C CYS A 93 6.22 5.68 -2.62
N ASN A 94 5.74 6.69 -3.34
CA ASN A 94 4.95 6.56 -4.55
C ASN A 94 5.66 7.26 -5.71
N GLU A 95 6.08 6.47 -6.70
CA GLU A 95 6.69 6.94 -7.94
C GLU A 95 5.64 7.12 -9.05
N ASP A 96 4.39 6.75 -8.79
CA ASP A 96 3.29 6.92 -9.74
C ASP A 96 2.64 8.30 -9.63
N THR A 97 2.04 8.75 -10.73
CA THR A 97 1.26 10.00 -10.80
C THR A 97 -0.14 9.89 -10.19
N VAL A 98 -0.49 8.70 -9.69
CA VAL A 98 -1.78 8.37 -9.08
C VAL A 98 -1.58 8.04 -7.61
N ALA A 99 -2.49 8.49 -6.74
CA ALA A 99 -2.47 8.15 -5.32
C ALA A 99 -2.72 6.65 -5.11
N LYS A 100 -2.10 6.07 -4.09
CA LYS A 100 -2.17 4.63 -3.82
C LYS A 100 -2.79 4.32 -2.47
N VAL A 101 -3.44 3.16 -2.41
CA VAL A 101 -4.01 2.59 -1.19
C VAL A 101 -3.51 1.16 -1.07
N LEU A 102 -2.70 0.90 -0.05
CA LEU A 102 -1.99 -0.36 0.17
C LEU A 102 -2.42 -0.98 1.51
N GLU A 103 -2.37 -2.29 1.62
CA GLU A 103 -2.46 -3.00 2.90
C GLU A 103 -1.18 -2.81 3.71
N TRP A 104 -1.31 -2.50 5.00
CA TRP A 104 -0.14 -2.33 5.87
C TRP A 104 0.73 -3.58 5.97
N LYS A 105 0.12 -4.76 5.78
CA LYS A 105 0.84 -6.04 5.70
C LYS A 105 1.89 -6.04 4.59
N GLN A 106 1.60 -5.43 3.43
CA GLN A 106 2.55 -5.35 2.31
C GLN A 106 3.81 -4.59 2.70
N LEU A 107 3.63 -3.48 3.42
CA LEU A 107 4.73 -2.64 3.89
C LEU A 107 5.56 -3.38 4.95
N GLY A 108 4.89 -4.12 5.84
CA GLY A 108 5.54 -5.00 6.82
C GLY A 108 6.39 -6.09 6.14
N ASP A 109 5.81 -6.85 5.22
CA ASP A 109 6.49 -7.94 4.51
C ASP A 109 7.71 -7.41 3.73
N ALA A 110 7.56 -6.26 3.05
CA ALA A 110 8.65 -5.60 2.34
C ALA A 110 9.77 -5.13 3.29
N THR A 111 9.41 -4.63 4.47
CA THR A 111 10.38 -4.22 5.50
C THR A 111 11.15 -5.43 6.03
N GLU A 112 10.47 -6.55 6.30
CA GLU A 112 11.12 -7.79 6.74
C GLU A 112 12.05 -8.36 5.68
N LEU A 113 11.69 -8.26 4.40
CA LEU A 113 12.58 -8.62 3.30
C LEU A 113 13.91 -7.84 3.38
N LEU A 114 13.87 -6.51 3.62
CA LEU A 114 15.09 -5.70 3.79
C LEU A 114 15.89 -6.11 5.01
N LEU A 115 15.24 -6.43 6.13
CA LEU A 115 15.93 -6.91 7.33
C LEU A 115 16.69 -8.21 7.04
N VAL A 116 16.09 -9.14 6.28
CA VAL A 116 16.70 -10.42 5.91
C VAL A 116 17.80 -10.27 4.85
N LYS A 117 17.57 -9.41 3.84
CA LYS A 117 18.46 -9.31 2.67
C LYS A 117 19.58 -8.29 2.84
N CYS A 118 19.35 -7.22 3.58
CA CYS A 118 20.22 -6.05 3.66
C CYS A 118 20.69 -5.72 5.08
N GLY A 119 20.24 -6.47 6.08
CA GLY A 119 20.73 -6.34 7.45
C GLY A 119 22.20 -6.78 7.56
N ASP A 120 23.02 -5.94 8.18
CA ASP A 120 24.42 -6.25 8.50
C ASP A 120 24.80 -5.69 9.86
N ASN A 121 25.48 -6.48 10.70
CA ASN A 121 25.99 -6.04 12.01
C ASN A 121 24.99 -5.27 12.90
N GLY A 122 23.71 -5.66 12.89
CA GLY A 122 22.66 -5.02 13.70
C GLY A 122 22.07 -3.74 13.10
N VAL A 123 22.51 -3.34 11.91
CA VAL A 123 22.00 -2.19 11.17
C VAL A 123 21.46 -2.57 9.79
N VAL A 124 20.61 -1.72 9.23
CA VAL A 124 19.98 -1.92 7.93
C VAL A 124 19.79 -0.59 7.21
N LYS A 125 19.90 -0.62 5.90
CA LYS A 125 19.40 0.41 4.98
C LYS A 125 18.99 -0.30 3.69
N GLY A 126 18.17 0.36 2.89
CA GLY A 126 17.87 -0.12 1.55
C GLY A 126 16.44 0.17 1.14
N GLN A 127 16.07 -0.36 0.00
CA GLN A 127 14.73 -0.21 -0.57
C GLN A 127 14.26 -1.46 -1.29
N VAL A 128 12.94 -1.67 -1.29
CA VAL A 128 12.25 -2.67 -2.11
C VAL A 128 11.34 -1.94 -3.07
N ASN A 129 11.48 -2.24 -4.36
CA ASN A 129 10.69 -1.64 -5.41
C ASN A 129 9.65 -2.65 -5.92
N PHE A 130 8.45 -2.15 -6.24
CA PHE A 130 7.35 -2.93 -6.79
C PHE A 130 7.02 -2.50 -8.21
N ASN A 131 6.48 -3.43 -9.01
CA ASN A 131 6.13 -3.18 -10.41
C ASN A 131 5.07 -2.08 -10.57
N ASP A 132 4.19 -1.94 -9.58
CA ASP A 132 3.18 -0.88 -9.51
C ASP A 132 3.75 0.47 -9.00
N LYS A 133 5.05 0.75 -9.19
CA LYS A 133 5.66 2.08 -8.95
C LYS A 133 5.47 2.64 -7.53
N TRP A 134 5.53 1.77 -6.54
CA TRP A 134 5.71 2.16 -5.14
C TRP A 134 6.91 1.41 -4.57
N ASN A 135 7.46 1.95 -3.49
CA ASN A 135 8.62 1.34 -2.85
C ASN A 135 8.57 1.54 -1.33
N ILE A 136 9.30 0.68 -0.63
CA ILE A 136 9.58 0.82 0.80
C ILE A 136 11.05 1.13 0.97
N VAL A 137 11.36 2.18 1.72
CA VAL A 137 12.73 2.58 2.05
C VAL A 137 12.95 2.48 3.55
N VAL A 138 14.03 1.82 3.93
CA VAL A 138 14.53 1.78 5.31
C VAL A 138 15.83 2.55 5.37
N LYS A 139 15.89 3.53 6.27
CA LYS A 139 17.11 4.31 6.52
C LYS A 139 17.02 5.02 7.86
N ASN A 140 18.15 5.55 8.31
CA ASN A 140 18.17 6.50 9.40
C ASN A 140 17.45 7.80 9.00
N ASP A 141 16.65 8.34 9.90
CA ASP A 141 16.03 9.65 9.79
C ASP A 141 15.72 10.20 11.18
N VAL A 142 15.77 11.51 11.38
CA VAL A 142 15.49 12.08 12.70
C VAL A 142 14.00 11.96 13.01
N CYS A 143 13.70 11.26 14.12
CA CYS A 143 12.39 11.30 14.77
C CYS A 143 12.36 12.53 15.71
#